data_AF-A0A2P8K6N6-F1
#
_entry.id   AF-A0A2P8K6N6-F1
#
_cell.length_a   1.000
_cell.length_b   1.000
_cell.length_c   1.000
_cell.angle_alpha   90.00
_cell.angle_beta   90.00
_cell.angle_gamma   90.00
#
_symmetry.space_group_name_H-M   'P 1'
#
loop_
_entity.id
_entity.type
_entity.pdbx_description
1 polymer ?
#
loop_
_entity_poly.entity_id
_entity_poly.type
_entity_poly.pdbx_seq_one_letter_code
_entity_poly.pdbx_strand_id
1 'polypeptide(L)'
;FQTGDQKYVGVDGSYNGASAIGRLGNESNGGEFQISKAFKSAQGAIWDLNVMFDHWSDEVNLKKAYVGVTNVLESNPNAYLWAGRDFHQRPQQGINDYFWMNHDGQGAGVKNFDIGGVQFDVAAVSQVKSC
;
A
#
# COMPACT_ATOMS: atom_id res chain seq x y z
N PHE A 1 11.58 34.10 -3.35
CA PHE A 1 12.26 34.04 -2.04
C PHE A 1 11.79 32.86 -1.18
N GLN A 2 11.37 31.72 -1.75
CA GLN A 2 10.82 30.60 -0.95
C GLN A 2 11.19 29.20 -1.45
N THR A 3 12.09 29.09 -2.43
CA THR A 3 12.44 27.80 -3.07
C THR A 3 13.80 27.26 -2.64
N GLY A 4 14.58 28.05 -1.86
CA GLY A 4 15.93 27.66 -1.41
C GLY A 4 16.02 27.17 0.04
N ASP A 5 15.09 27.59 0.90
CA ASP A 5 15.23 27.43 2.35
C ASP A 5 14.66 26.10 2.88
N GLN A 6 13.78 25.42 2.13
CA GLN A 6 13.30 24.08 2.49
C GLN A 6 14.41 23.02 2.53
N LYS A 7 15.55 23.27 1.87
CA LYS A 7 16.70 22.35 1.89
C LYS A 7 17.51 22.42 3.20
N TYR A 8 17.37 23.50 3.97
CA TYR A 8 18.18 23.76 5.18
C TYR A 8 17.36 23.94 6.46
N VAL A 9 16.04 24.03 6.37
CA VAL A 9 15.12 24.08 7.53
C VAL A 9 14.25 22.81 7.56
N GLY A 10 14.92 21.65 7.50
CA GLY A 10 14.29 20.39 7.87
C GLY A 10 14.42 20.21 9.38
N VAL A 11 13.31 20.00 10.08
CA VAL A 11 13.36 19.62 11.49
C VAL A 11 13.97 18.23 11.57
N ASP A 12 15.01 18.07 12.38
CA ASP A 12 15.69 16.80 12.61
C ASP A 12 14.66 15.74 13.04
N GLY A 13 14.54 14.63 12.31
CA GLY A 13 13.52 13.61 12.55
C GLY A 13 12.47 13.39 11.44
N SER A 14 12.54 14.09 10.30
CA SER A 14 11.76 13.73 9.11
C SER A 14 12.35 12.45 8.48
N TYR A 15 11.77 11.30 8.81
CA TYR A 15 12.13 10.00 8.22
C TYR A 15 10.98 9.50 7.33
N ASN A 16 11.29 8.88 6.19
CA ASN A 16 10.30 8.32 5.25
C ASN A 16 9.19 9.30 4.78
N GLY A 17 9.50 10.59 4.64
CA GLY A 17 8.53 11.61 4.18
C GLY A 17 7.59 12.13 5.27
N ALA A 18 7.79 11.72 6.54
CA ALA A 18 6.98 12.18 7.66
C ALA A 18 7.33 13.61 8.11
N SER A 19 6.32 14.35 8.54
CA SER A 19 6.52 15.62 9.25
C SER A 19 7.01 15.34 10.67
N ALA A 20 8.23 15.79 11.02
CA ALA A 20 8.76 15.65 12.38
C ALA A 20 7.92 16.38 13.45
N ILE A 21 7.07 17.33 13.02
CA ILE A 21 6.29 18.23 13.88
C ILE A 21 4.77 17.98 13.81
N GLY A 22 4.33 16.99 13.02
CA GLY A 22 2.92 16.67 12.83
C GLY A 22 2.30 17.26 11.57
N ARG A 23 1.19 16.66 11.14
CA ARG A 23 0.50 16.96 9.87
C ARG A 23 -0.67 17.95 9.97
N LEU A 24 -1.20 18.17 11.17
CA LEU A 24 -2.40 18.99 11.35
C LEU A 24 -2.14 20.44 10.95
N GLY A 25 -2.83 20.92 9.91
CA GLY A 25 -2.64 22.28 9.37
C GLY A 25 -1.29 22.50 8.67
N ASN A 26 -0.57 21.42 8.33
CA ASN A 26 0.82 21.47 7.87
C ASN A 26 1.09 20.61 6.61
N GLU A 27 0.08 20.37 5.78
CA GLU A 27 0.20 19.61 4.53
C GLU A 27 -0.55 20.28 3.39
N SER A 28 -0.08 20.04 2.16
CA SER A 28 -0.80 20.39 0.93
C SER A 28 -1.89 19.35 0.62
N ASN A 29 -2.66 19.56 -0.45
CA ASN A 29 -3.86 18.80 -0.75
C ASN A 29 -3.71 17.76 -1.87
N GLY A 30 -4.53 16.71 -1.75
CA GLY A 30 -5.12 15.96 -2.86
C GLY A 30 -5.90 14.71 -2.37
N GLY A 31 -6.19 13.73 -3.24
CA GLY A 31 -6.50 12.36 -2.82
C GLY A 31 -5.76 11.19 -3.52
N GLU A 32 -5.96 10.00 -2.95
CA GLU A 32 -5.80 8.71 -3.63
C GLU A 32 -7.19 8.21 -4.10
N PHE A 33 -7.27 7.63 -5.29
CA PHE A 33 -8.50 7.14 -5.90
C PHE A 33 -8.31 5.68 -6.34
N GLN A 34 -9.08 4.76 -5.74
CA GLN A 34 -9.04 3.33 -6.08
C GLN A 34 -10.35 2.89 -6.74
N ILE A 35 -10.21 2.15 -7.85
CA ILE A 35 -11.29 1.41 -8.50
C ILE A 35 -11.05 -0.08 -8.24
N SER A 36 -12.06 -0.75 -7.72
CA SER A 36 -11.99 -2.18 -7.39
C SER A 36 -13.16 -2.92 -8.01
N LYS A 37 -12.91 -4.12 -8.53
CA LYS A 37 -13.96 -5.03 -9.03
C LYS A 37 -13.75 -6.40 -8.43
N ALA A 38 -14.74 -6.87 -7.68
CA ALA A 38 -14.78 -8.23 -7.15
C ALA A 38 -15.80 -9.09 -7.91
N PHE A 39 -15.50 -10.36 -8.12
CA PHE A 39 -16.44 -11.33 -8.68
C PHE A 39 -16.18 -12.75 -8.18
N LYS A 40 -17.25 -13.54 -8.10
CA LYS A 40 -17.19 -14.94 -7.67
C LYS A 40 -17.35 -15.86 -8.89
N SER A 41 -16.44 -16.80 -9.05
CA SER A 41 -16.52 -17.85 -10.07
C SER A 41 -17.59 -18.88 -9.72
N ALA A 42 -18.04 -19.66 -10.70
CA ALA A 42 -18.99 -20.76 -10.47
C ALA A 42 -18.44 -21.81 -9.49
N GLN A 43 -17.12 -22.00 -9.47
CA GLN A 43 -16.40 -22.92 -8.59
C GLN A 43 -16.15 -22.34 -7.19
N GLY A 44 -16.60 -21.10 -6.91
CA GLY A 44 -16.55 -20.50 -5.59
C GLY A 44 -15.35 -19.59 -5.31
N ALA A 45 -14.30 -19.62 -6.14
CA ALA A 45 -13.18 -18.70 -6.03
C ALA A 45 -13.65 -17.24 -6.15
N ILE A 46 -13.18 -16.37 -5.27
CA ILE A 46 -13.53 -14.95 -5.24
C ILE A 46 -12.31 -14.16 -5.69
N TRP A 47 -12.44 -13.46 -6.80
CA TRP A 47 -11.40 -12.65 -7.42
C TRP A 47 -11.66 -11.17 -7.17
N ASP A 48 -10.59 -10.39 -7.02
CA ASP A 48 -10.64 -8.93 -7.02
C ASP A 48 -9.53 -8.34 -7.90
N LEU A 49 -9.88 -7.30 -8.65
CA LEU A 49 -8.93 -6.47 -9.42
C LEU A 49 -8.98 -5.06 -8.87
N ASN A 50 -7.81 -4.47 -8.65
CA ASN A 50 -7.69 -3.16 -8.04
C ASN A 50 -6.69 -2.31 -8.79
N VAL A 51 -7.10 -1.08 -9.08
CA VAL A 51 -6.24 -0.05 -9.67
C VAL A 51 -6.39 1.21 -8.83
N MET A 52 -5.28 1.78 -8.39
CA MET A 52 -5.27 3.00 -7.59
C MET A 52 -4.34 4.04 -8.22
N PHE A 53 -4.82 5.26 -8.29
CA PHE A 53 -4.06 6.44 -8.68
C PHE A 53 -3.94 7.38 -7.48
N ASP A 54 -2.80 8.03 -7.30
CA ASP A 54 -2.72 9.23 -6.45
C ASP A 54 -2.66 10.48 -7.32
N HIS A 55 -3.04 11.59 -6.73
CA HIS A 55 -2.89 12.90 -7.34
C HIS A 55 -2.47 13.92 -6.30
N TRP A 56 -1.19 14.31 -6.35
CA TRP A 56 -0.61 15.43 -5.61
C TRP A 56 -0.15 16.51 -6.59
N SER A 57 -0.57 17.76 -6.35
CA SER A 57 -0.26 18.91 -7.21
C SER A 57 -0.66 18.68 -8.69
N ASP A 58 0.31 18.54 -9.60
CA ASP A 58 0.07 18.32 -11.04
C ASP A 58 0.42 16.90 -11.49
N GLU A 59 0.81 16.04 -10.55
CA GLU A 59 1.27 14.67 -10.83
C GLU A 59 0.15 13.66 -10.60
N VAL A 60 0.11 12.64 -11.45
CA VAL A 60 -0.77 11.47 -11.29
C VAL A 60 0.09 10.23 -11.36
N ASN A 61 0.11 9.41 -10.31
CA ASN A 61 0.86 8.16 -10.32
C ASN A 61 -0.04 6.95 -10.16
N LEU A 62 0.28 5.89 -10.88
CA LEU A 62 -0.29 4.57 -10.64
C LEU A 62 0.35 3.97 -9.38
N LYS A 63 -0.41 3.88 -8.28
CA LYS A 63 0.07 3.37 -7.00
C LYS A 63 -0.23 1.90 -6.78
N LYS A 64 -1.38 1.43 -7.24
CA LYS A 64 -1.75 0.02 -7.18
C LYS A 64 -2.24 -0.47 -8.53
N ALA A 65 -1.87 -1.70 -8.86
CA ALA A 65 -2.36 -2.47 -9.99
C ALA A 65 -2.13 -3.94 -9.66
N TYR A 66 -3.11 -4.57 -9.02
CA TYR A 66 -2.98 -5.95 -8.57
C TYR A 66 -4.27 -6.73 -8.70
N VAL A 67 -4.12 -8.05 -8.72
CA VAL A 67 -5.18 -9.03 -8.66
C VAL A 67 -5.04 -9.86 -7.40
N GLY A 68 -6.17 -10.18 -6.79
CA GLY A 68 -6.27 -11.08 -5.66
C GLY A 68 -7.25 -12.20 -5.91
N VAL A 69 -7.05 -13.30 -5.21
CA VAL A 69 -8.00 -14.42 -5.16
C VAL A 69 -8.02 -15.09 -3.80
N THR A 70 -9.21 -15.41 -3.33
CA THR A 70 -9.43 -16.26 -2.15
C THR A 70 -10.37 -17.41 -2.47
N ASN A 71 -10.49 -18.35 -1.53
CA ASN A 71 -11.31 -19.55 -1.66
C ASN A 71 -10.89 -20.43 -2.85
N VAL A 72 -9.58 -20.63 -3.01
CA VAL A 72 -8.98 -21.50 -4.05
C VAL A 72 -8.23 -22.70 -3.49
N LEU A 73 -7.85 -22.66 -2.21
CA LEU A 73 -7.19 -23.77 -1.52
C LEU A 73 -8.20 -24.43 -0.59
N GLU A 74 -8.55 -25.69 -0.84
CA GLU A 74 -9.53 -26.40 -0.01
C GLU A 74 -9.07 -26.52 1.46
N SER A 75 -7.77 -26.72 1.69
CA SER A 75 -7.18 -26.77 3.04
C SER A 75 -7.11 -25.41 3.72
N ASN A 76 -7.22 -24.31 2.96
CA ASN A 76 -7.02 -22.94 3.41
C ASN A 76 -7.98 -22.00 2.67
N PRO A 77 -9.32 -22.12 2.85
CA PRO A 77 -10.28 -21.37 2.04
C PRO A 77 -10.19 -19.86 2.25
N ASN A 78 -9.66 -19.43 3.40
CA ASN A 78 -9.46 -18.02 3.74
C ASN A 78 -8.12 -17.45 3.25
N ALA A 79 -7.20 -18.29 2.74
CA ALA A 79 -5.95 -17.80 2.19
C ALA A 79 -6.23 -16.88 1.00
N TYR A 80 -5.50 -15.77 0.96
CA TYR A 80 -5.62 -14.74 -0.05
C TYR A 80 -4.32 -14.65 -0.84
N LEU A 81 -4.33 -15.14 -2.07
CA LEU A 81 -3.21 -15.05 -2.97
C LEU A 81 -3.32 -13.76 -3.77
N TRP A 82 -2.21 -13.07 -3.94
CA TRP A 82 -2.18 -11.81 -4.67
C TRP A 82 -0.93 -11.69 -5.52
N ALA A 83 -1.04 -10.93 -6.61
CA ALA A 83 0.08 -10.56 -7.46
C ALA A 83 -0.17 -9.19 -8.09
N GLY A 84 0.86 -8.36 -8.17
CA GLY A 84 0.76 -7.01 -8.70
C GLY A 84 1.52 -5.98 -7.89
N ARG A 85 1.24 -4.72 -8.18
CA ARG A 85 1.67 -3.59 -7.36
C ARG A 85 0.61 -3.31 -6.31
N ASP A 86 0.93 -3.45 -5.04
CA ASP A 86 0.02 -3.17 -3.93
C ASP A 86 0.79 -2.60 -2.72
N PHE A 87 0.03 -2.12 -1.74
CA PHE A 87 0.53 -1.65 -0.47
C PHE A 87 0.55 -2.80 0.54
N HIS A 88 1.73 -3.10 1.10
CA HIS A 88 1.90 -4.22 2.00
C HIS A 88 2.47 -3.78 3.33
N GLN A 89 1.78 -4.19 4.41
CA GLN A 89 2.24 -4.03 5.79
C GLN A 89 2.79 -2.62 6.05
N ARG A 90 1.92 -1.62 5.86
CA ARG A 90 2.21 -0.19 6.03
C ARG A 90 1.61 0.39 7.31
N PRO A 91 2.06 0.01 8.50
CA PRO A 91 1.60 0.64 9.73
C PRO A 91 2.11 2.09 9.77
N GLN A 92 1.18 3.01 9.97
CA GLN A 92 1.41 4.46 9.90
C GLN A 92 1.06 5.11 11.24
N GLN A 93 1.88 6.06 11.66
CA GLN A 93 1.53 6.99 12.72
C GLN A 93 0.79 8.19 12.09
N GLY A 94 -0.52 8.26 12.30
CA GLY A 94 -1.36 9.28 11.66
C GLY A 94 -1.02 10.72 12.04
N ILE A 95 -0.42 10.97 13.21
CA ILE A 95 -0.09 12.33 13.68
C ILE A 95 0.98 12.98 12.81
N ASN A 96 2.00 12.21 12.39
CA ASN A 96 3.18 12.72 11.69
C ASN A 96 3.28 12.22 10.23
N ASP A 97 2.29 11.43 9.78
CA ASP A 97 2.33 10.72 8.50
C ASP A 97 3.54 9.78 8.34
N TYR A 98 3.94 9.13 9.45
CA TYR A 98 5.15 8.30 9.48
C TYR A 98 4.88 6.81 9.31
N PHE A 99 5.41 6.23 8.24
CA PHE A 99 5.45 4.80 8.01
C PHE A 99 6.74 4.21 8.61
N TRP A 100 6.60 3.49 9.71
CA TRP A 100 7.74 2.82 10.37
C TRP A 100 8.08 1.46 9.72
N MET A 101 7.13 0.90 8.96
CA MET A 101 7.36 -0.16 8.00
C MET A 101 6.64 0.18 6.70
N ASN A 102 7.28 -0.12 5.57
CA ASN A 102 6.71 0.02 4.25
C ASN A 102 7.29 -1.05 3.32
N HIS A 103 6.42 -1.91 2.79
CA HIS A 103 6.78 -2.95 1.81
C HIS A 103 6.02 -2.78 0.49
N ASP A 104 5.73 -1.53 0.13
CA ASP A 104 5.10 -1.19 -1.13
C ASP A 104 5.99 -1.56 -2.30
N GLY A 105 5.40 -2.22 -3.29
CA GLY A 105 6.17 -2.67 -4.42
C GLY A 105 5.37 -3.54 -5.36
N GLN A 106 6.08 -3.99 -6.39
CA GLN A 106 5.59 -4.99 -7.31
C GLN A 106 6.01 -6.36 -6.78
N GLY A 107 5.06 -7.26 -6.61
CA GLY A 107 5.33 -8.54 -6.00
C GLY A 107 4.19 -9.54 -6.13
N ALA A 108 4.29 -10.56 -5.29
CA ALA A 108 3.24 -11.54 -5.07
C ALA A 108 3.38 -12.14 -3.66
N GLY A 109 2.29 -12.70 -3.16
CA GLY A 109 2.31 -13.35 -1.86
C GLY A 109 0.99 -14.02 -1.50
N VAL A 110 0.97 -14.53 -0.27
CA VAL A 110 -0.21 -15.09 0.38
C VAL A 110 -0.43 -14.35 1.70
N LYS A 111 -1.69 -14.02 1.99
CA LYS A 111 -2.14 -13.51 3.28
C LYS A 111 -3.09 -14.52 3.92
N ASN A 112 -3.22 -14.51 5.23
CA ASN A 112 -4.16 -15.32 6.01
C ASN A 112 -4.01 -16.83 5.78
N PHE A 113 -2.78 -17.33 5.58
CA PHE A 113 -2.53 -18.76 5.46
C PHE A 113 -2.54 -19.39 6.86
N ASP A 114 -3.42 -20.36 7.12
CA ASP A 114 -3.57 -20.99 8.43
C ASP A 114 -2.65 -22.20 8.58
N ILE A 115 -1.80 -22.16 9.60
CA ILE A 115 -0.97 -23.28 10.03
C ILE A 115 -1.28 -23.57 11.48
N GLY A 116 -2.23 -24.48 11.72
CA GLY A 116 -2.55 -24.97 13.06
C GLY A 116 -3.19 -23.92 13.97
N GLY A 117 -4.01 -23.02 13.43
CA GLY A 117 -4.69 -21.95 14.15
C GLY A 117 -3.93 -20.62 14.18
N VAL A 118 -2.77 -20.55 13.52
CA VAL A 118 -1.93 -19.34 13.42
C VAL A 118 -1.95 -18.85 11.97
N GLN A 119 -2.22 -17.56 11.79
CA GLN A 119 -2.26 -16.94 10.46
C GLN A 119 -0.87 -16.42 10.07
N PHE A 120 -0.44 -16.78 8.85
CA PHE A 120 0.81 -16.36 8.26
C PHE A 120 0.59 -15.58 6.97
N ASP A 121 1.36 -14.50 6.85
CA ASP A 121 1.49 -13.69 5.65
C ASP A 121 2.91 -13.80 5.12
N VAL A 122 3.07 -14.14 3.84
CA VAL A 122 4.37 -14.25 3.18
C VAL A 122 4.29 -13.59 1.82
N ALA A 123 5.25 -12.69 1.54
CA ALA A 123 5.32 -11.95 0.30
C ALA A 123 6.76 -11.72 -0.14
N ALA A 124 6.96 -11.65 -1.45
CA ALA A 124 8.18 -11.13 -2.06
C ALA A 124 7.82 -9.89 -2.89
N VAL A 125 8.46 -8.76 -2.59
CA VAL A 125 8.22 -7.48 -3.25
C VAL A 125 9.53 -6.89 -3.78
N SER A 126 9.42 -6.17 -4.88
CA SER A 126 10.49 -5.40 -5.50
C SER A 126 10.12 -3.93 -5.56
N GLN A 127 11.11 -3.06 -5.36
CA GLN A 127 10.90 -1.63 -5.42
C GLN A 127 10.54 -1.21 -6.85
N VAL A 128 9.45 -0.46 -6.99
CA VAL A 128 9.05 0.14 -8.26
C VAL A 128 9.57 1.56 -8.31
N LYS A 129 10.19 1.94 -9.42
CA LYS A 129 10.64 3.32 -9.64
C LYS A 129 9.41 4.24 -9.64
N SER A 130 9.42 5.26 -8.78
CA SER A 130 8.47 6.37 -8.91
C SER A 130 8.98 7.26 -10.05
N CYS A 131 8.12 7.51 -11.04
CA CYS A 131 8.42 8.38 -12.18
C CYS A 131 8.43 9.84 -11.75
#